data_AF-A0A2S2NE65-F1
#
_entry.id   AF-A0A2S2NE65-F1
#
_cell.length_a   1.000
_cell.length_b   1.000
_cell.length_c   1.000
_cell.angle_alpha   90.00
_cell.angle_beta   90.00
_cell.angle_gamma   90.00
#
_symmetry.space_group_name_H-M   'P 1'
#
loop_
_entity.id
_entity.type
_entity.pdbx_description
1 polymer ?
#
loop_
_entity_poly.entity_id
_entity_poly.type
_entity_poly.pdbx_seq_one_letter_code
_entity_poly.pdbx_strand_id
1 'polypeptide(L)'
;MFSLWWIGVKWVPSGSTFLPAMVNSFIHVLMYLYYALSALGPKIEKYLWWKKYLTILQLIQFTTALFLGVHGIKSGCKFPIWMQYLLVIYMISFIVLFGNFYANAYVQKDTTNKSNIYRNYKYTKNVTCKSTKNN
;
A
#
# COMPACT_ATOMS: atom_id res chain seq x y z
N MET A 1 11.06 -11.37 -5.87
CA MET A 1 10.98 -10.79 -7.23
C MET A 1 11.88 -11.52 -8.24
N PHE A 2 13.20 -11.62 -8.01
CA PHE A 2 14.13 -12.17 -9.02
C PHE A 2 13.83 -13.60 -9.52
N SER A 3 13.56 -14.56 -8.64
CA SER A 3 13.36 -15.96 -9.04
C SER A 3 12.08 -16.20 -9.86
N LEU A 4 10.98 -15.52 -9.52
CA LEU A 4 9.72 -15.60 -10.26
C LEU A 4 9.82 -14.94 -11.65
N TRP A 5 10.60 -13.87 -11.75
CA TRP A 5 10.81 -13.15 -13.00
C TRP A 5 11.70 -13.95 -13.97
N TRP A 6 12.73 -14.62 -13.46
CA TRP A 6 13.59 -15.51 -14.24
C TRP A 6 12.81 -16.66 -14.88
N ILE A 7 11.94 -17.31 -14.11
CA ILE A 7 11.10 -18.39 -14.63
C ILE A 7 10.08 -17.80 -15.63
N GLY A 8 9.53 -16.61 -15.35
CA GLY A 8 8.56 -15.92 -16.21
C GLY A 8 9.11 -15.59 -17.60
N VAL A 9 10.31 -15.00 -17.67
CA VAL A 9 10.97 -14.65 -18.94
C VAL A 9 11.35 -15.90 -19.73
N LYS A 10 11.75 -16.97 -19.06
CA LYS A 10 12.17 -18.22 -19.70
C LYS A 10 11.02 -18.99 -20.36
N TRP A 11 9.81 -18.91 -19.80
CA TRP A 11 8.65 -19.67 -20.29
C TRP A 11 7.65 -18.83 -21.07
N VAL A 12 7.69 -17.50 -20.93
CA VAL A 12 6.72 -16.62 -21.56
C VAL A 12 7.30 -15.26 -21.98
N PRO A 13 7.69 -15.10 -23.26
CA PRO A 13 7.93 -13.79 -23.85
C PRO A 13 6.58 -13.18 -24.27
N SER A 14 5.72 -12.80 -23.33
CA SER A 14 4.44 -12.14 -23.64
C SER A 14 4.57 -10.63 -23.48
N GLY A 15 4.36 -9.88 -24.57
CA GLY A 15 4.40 -8.41 -24.52
C GLY A 15 3.37 -7.79 -23.57
N SER A 16 2.30 -8.50 -23.22
CA SER A 16 1.26 -8.02 -22.31
C SER A 16 1.73 -7.84 -20.86
N THR A 17 2.81 -8.51 -20.43
CA THR A 17 3.37 -8.35 -19.07
C THR A 17 4.35 -7.18 -18.97
N PHE A 18 4.72 -6.55 -20.10
CA PHE A 18 5.61 -5.40 -20.13
C PHE A 18 5.00 -4.16 -19.45
N LEU A 19 3.72 -3.87 -19.71
CA LEU A 19 3.05 -2.70 -19.11
C LEU A 19 3.02 -2.77 -17.56
N PRO A 20 2.60 -3.89 -16.92
CA PRO A 20 2.71 -4.04 -15.46
C PRO A 20 4.14 -3.89 -14.92
N ALA A 21 5.14 -4.42 -15.63
CA ALA A 21 6.54 -4.33 -15.22
C ALA A 21 7.09 -2.89 -15.30
N MET A 22 6.69 -2.13 -16.32
CA MET A 22 7.03 -0.72 -16.46
C MET A 22 6.43 0.11 -15.33
N VAL A 23 5.14 -0.08 -15.02
CA VAL A 23 4.46 0.63 -13.93
C VAL A 23 5.07 0.29 -12.57
N ASN A 24 5.40 -0.99 -12.34
CA ASN A 24 6.09 -1.40 -11.11
C ASN A 24 7.45 -0.70 -10.96
N SER A 25 8.25 -0.66 -12.03
CA SER A 25 9.56 0.02 -12.03
C SER A 25 9.42 1.52 -11.75
N PHE A 26 8.42 2.17 -12.35
CA PHE A 26 8.14 3.59 -12.11
C PHE A 26 7.80 3.87 -10.63
N ILE A 27 6.93 3.06 -10.02
CA ILE A 27 6.59 3.19 -8.59
C ILE A 27 7.81 2.86 -7.71
N HIS A 28 8.66 1.92 -8.12
CA HIS A 28 9.91 1.64 -7.42
C HIS A 28 10.88 2.82 -7.45
N VAL A 29 11.02 3.50 -8.60
CA VAL A 29 11.82 4.72 -8.68
C VAL A 29 11.33 5.76 -7.68
N LEU A 30 10.02 6.00 -7.60
CA LEU A 30 9.43 6.95 -6.64
C LEU A 30 9.66 6.52 -5.17
N MET A 31 9.56 5.22 -4.89
CA MET A 31 9.78 4.68 -3.55
C MET A 31 11.26 4.82 -3.12
N TYR A 32 12.20 4.46 -3.98
CA TYR A 32 13.63 4.59 -3.67
C TYR A 32 14.06 6.05 -3.60
N LEU A 33 13.46 6.92 -4.43
CA LEU A 33 13.67 8.36 -4.33
C LEU A 33 13.24 8.85 -2.94
N TYR A 34 12.07 8.46 -2.46
CA TYR A 34 11.63 8.79 -1.10
C TYR A 34 12.61 8.32 -0.02
N TYR A 35 13.14 7.09 -0.14
CA TYR A 35 14.13 6.60 0.81
C TYR A 35 15.46 7.35 0.73
N ALA A 36 15.92 7.70 -0.47
CA ALA A 36 17.11 8.54 -0.64
C ALA A 36 16.92 9.91 0.01
N LEU A 37 15.79 10.58 -0.23
CA LEU A 37 15.46 11.85 0.42
C LEU A 37 15.33 11.73 1.94
N SER A 38 14.83 10.60 2.45
CA SER A 38 14.79 10.36 3.90
C SER A 38 16.18 10.22 4.53
N ALA A 39 17.17 9.76 3.76
CA ALA A 39 18.55 9.61 4.22
C ALA A 39 19.35 10.93 4.19
N LEU A 40 18.89 11.96 3.47
CA LEU A 40 19.54 13.27 3.35
C LEU A 40 19.40 14.16 4.60
N GLY A 41 18.75 13.67 5.66
CA GLY A 41 18.81 14.23 7.01
C GLY A 41 17.49 14.79 7.57
N PRO A 42 17.47 15.15 8.87
CA PRO A 42 16.26 15.46 9.63
C PRO A 42 15.53 16.73 9.18
N LYS A 43 16.19 17.59 8.39
CA LYS A 43 15.58 18.78 7.80
C LYS A 43 14.57 18.43 6.69
N ILE A 44 14.83 17.36 5.93
CA ILE A 44 13.97 16.94 4.81
C ILE A 44 12.87 15.99 5.30
N GLU A 45 13.14 15.19 6.32
CA GLU A 45 12.18 14.26 6.94
C GLU A 45 10.87 14.94 7.36
N LYS A 46 10.92 16.22 7.75
CA LYS A 46 9.74 17.03 8.09
C LYS A 46 8.75 17.21 6.94
N TYR A 47 9.23 17.18 5.70
CA TYR A 47 8.42 17.33 4.48
C TYR A 47 7.91 15.98 3.93
N LEU A 48 8.30 14.84 4.53
CA LEU A 48 7.98 13.49 4.04
C LEU A 48 6.56 12.99 4.39
N TRP A 49 5.59 13.89 4.53
CA TRP A 49 4.19 13.57 4.85
C TRP A 49 3.48 12.72 3.78
N TRP A 50 3.97 12.73 2.54
CA TRP A 50 3.38 11.97 1.44
C TRP A 50 3.68 10.46 1.45
N LYS A 51 4.35 9.93 2.50
CA LYS A 51 4.63 8.50 2.65
C LYS A 51 3.40 7.61 2.45
N LYS A 52 2.25 8.08 2.95
CA LYS A 52 0.96 7.37 2.85
C LYS A 52 0.54 7.17 1.39
N TYR A 53 0.74 8.18 0.54
CA TYR A 53 0.39 8.10 -0.87
C TYR A 53 1.27 7.09 -1.61
N LEU A 54 2.56 6.98 -1.27
CA LEU A 54 3.45 5.98 -1.86
C LEU A 54 2.99 4.55 -1.56
N THR A 55 2.57 4.28 -0.32
CA THR A 55 2.06 2.96 0.07
C THR A 55 0.72 2.64 -0.60
N ILE A 56 -0.15 3.65 -0.75
CA ILE A 56 -1.43 3.52 -1.48
C ILE A 56 -1.17 3.24 -2.98
N LEU A 57 -0.24 3.95 -3.60
CA LEU A 57 0.14 3.74 -5.01
C LEU A 57 0.68 2.33 -5.25
N GLN A 58 1.52 1.81 -4.35
CA GLN A 58 1.98 0.42 -4.41
C GLN A 58 0.83 -0.58 -4.29
N LEU A 59 -0.13 -0.34 -3.39
CA LEU A 59 -1.29 -1.20 -3.23
C LEU A 59 -2.18 -1.20 -4.49
N ILE A 60 -2.41 -0.03 -5.10
CA ILE A 60 -3.13 0.10 -6.37
C ILE A 60 -2.43 -0.68 -7.48
N GLN A 61 -1.09 -0.61 -7.55
CA GLN A 61 -0.32 -1.38 -8.53
C GLN A 61 -0.52 -2.90 -8.36
N PHE A 62 -0.54 -3.41 -7.13
CA PHE A 62 -0.77 -4.83 -6.87
C PHE A 62 -2.21 -5.25 -7.18
N THR A 63 -3.22 -4.42 -6.87
CA THR A 63 -4.62 -4.75 -7.18
C THR A 63 -4.93 -4.70 -8.67
N THR A 64 -4.43 -3.69 -9.39
CA THR A 64 -4.56 -3.62 -10.86
C THR A 64 -3.82 -4.78 -11.53
N ALA A 65 -2.62 -5.14 -11.06
CA ALA A 65 -1.89 -6.30 -11.58
C ALA A 65 -2.63 -7.62 -11.33
N LEU A 66 -3.25 -7.79 -10.16
CA LEU A 66 -4.09 -8.95 -9.85
C LEU A 66 -5.31 -9.01 -10.78
N PHE A 67 -6.01 -7.90 -10.98
CA PHE A 67 -7.16 -7.84 -11.88
C PHE A 67 -6.78 -8.19 -13.32
N LEU A 68 -5.66 -7.65 -13.82
CA LEU A 68 -5.15 -7.98 -15.15
C LEU A 68 -4.73 -9.45 -15.25
N GLY A 69 -4.13 -10.01 -14.19
CA GLY A 69 -3.77 -11.43 -14.09
C GLY A 69 -5.00 -12.34 -14.17
N VAL A 70 -6.05 -12.04 -13.40
CA VAL A 70 -7.32 -12.79 -13.41
C VAL A 70 -8.03 -12.65 -14.76
N HIS A 71 -8.05 -11.45 -15.35
CA HIS A 71 -8.60 -11.23 -16.68
C HIS A 71 -7.86 -12.08 -17.73
N GLY A 72 -6.53 -12.11 -17.66
CA GLY A 72 -5.69 -12.91 -18.56
C GLY A 72 -5.94 -14.42 -18.44
N ILE A 73 -6.25 -14.94 -17.24
CA ILE A 73 -6.66 -16.34 -17.05
C ILE A 73 -8.00 -16.59 -17.74
N LYS A 74 -8.97 -15.67 -17.57
CA LYS A 74 -10.33 -15.80 -18.12
C LYS A 74 -10.36 -15.71 -19.64
N SER A 75 -9.49 -14.93 -20.26
CA SER A 75 -9.38 -14.81 -21.72
C SER A 75 -8.77 -16.04 -22.41
N GLY A 76 -8.33 -17.06 -21.65
CA GLY A 76 -7.94 -18.35 -22.23
C GLY A 76 -6.71 -18.29 -23.14
N CYS A 77 -5.77 -17.39 -22.86
CA CYS A 77 -4.51 -17.33 -23.61
C CYS A 77 -3.71 -18.63 -23.42
N LYS A 78 -2.96 -19.08 -24.44
CA LYS A 78 -2.12 -20.31 -24.44
C LYS A 78 -0.93 -20.19 -23.47
N PHE A 79 -1.22 -20.05 -22.18
CA PHE A 79 -0.25 -19.86 -21.12
C PHE A 79 -0.30 -21.04 -20.15
N PRO A 80 0.83 -21.41 -19.53
CA PRO A 80 0.86 -22.42 -18.48
C PRO A 80 0.09 -21.93 -17.24
N ILE A 81 -1.10 -22.48 -17.06
CA ILE A 81 -2.09 -22.11 -16.03
C ILE A 81 -1.50 -22.12 -14.62
N TRP A 82 -0.68 -23.14 -14.29
CA TRP A 82 -0.02 -23.28 -12.98
C TRP A 82 0.84 -22.08 -12.59
N MET A 83 1.50 -21.49 -13.57
CA MET A 83 2.42 -20.39 -13.34
C MET A 83 1.68 -19.07 -13.08
N GLN A 84 0.52 -18.92 -13.73
CA GLN A 84 -0.38 -17.79 -13.53
C GLN A 84 -1.01 -17.84 -12.13
N TYR A 85 -1.37 -19.03 -11.64
CA TYR A 85 -1.84 -19.22 -10.25
C TYR A 85 -0.80 -18.84 -9.21
N LEU A 86 0.47 -19.28 -9.37
CA LEU A 86 1.56 -18.90 -8.47
C LEU A 86 1.76 -17.37 -8.41
N LEU A 87 1.65 -16.69 -9.55
CA LEU A 87 1.78 -15.25 -9.62
C LEU A 87 0.62 -14.53 -8.93
N VAL A 88 -0.62 -15.02 -9.08
CA VAL A 88 -1.80 -14.49 -8.38
C VAL A 88 -1.68 -14.67 -6.86
N ILE A 89 -1.30 -15.87 -6.39
CA ILE A 89 -1.09 -16.15 -4.97
C ILE A 89 -0.04 -15.20 -4.38
N TYR A 90 1.06 -14.99 -5.10
CA TYR A 90 2.11 -14.06 -4.69
C TYR A 90 1.59 -12.62 -4.56
N MET A 91 0.80 -12.13 -5.52
CA MET A 91 0.20 -10.78 -5.44
C MET A 91 -0.77 -10.65 -4.26
N ILE A 92 -1.54 -11.69 -3.95
CA ILE A 92 -2.43 -11.71 -2.78
C ILE A 92 -1.61 -11.58 -1.49
N SER A 93 -0.49 -12.29 -1.37
CA SER A 93 0.39 -12.17 -0.19
C SER A 93 0.91 -10.74 0.00
N PHE A 94 1.26 -10.03 -1.08
CA PHE A 94 1.66 -8.62 -1.00
C PHE A 94 0.53 -7.70 -0.56
N ILE A 95 -0.68 -7.91 -1.09
CA ILE A 95 -1.86 -7.12 -0.71
C ILE A 95 -2.16 -7.30 0.79
N VAL A 96 -2.10 -8.52 1.32
CA VAL A 96 -2.32 -8.79 2.75
C VAL A 96 -1.24 -8.13 3.60
N LEU A 97 0.04 -8.28 3.23
CA LEU A 97 1.16 -7.73 3.99
C LEU A 97 1.11 -6.20 4.03
N PHE A 98 0.96 -5.56 2.86
CA PHE A 98 0.87 -4.10 2.76
C PHE A 98 -0.44 -3.55 3.33
N GLY A 99 -1.54 -4.29 3.21
CA GLY A 99 -2.82 -3.95 3.83
C GLY A 99 -2.72 -3.94 5.35
N ASN A 100 -2.08 -4.95 5.95
CA ASN A 100 -1.84 -5.03 7.39
C ASN A 100 -0.93 -3.87 7.88
N PHE A 101 0.14 -3.58 7.13
CA PHE A 101 0.98 -2.41 7.41
C PHE A 101 0.19 -1.09 7.31
N TYR A 102 -0.65 -0.93 6.29
CA TYR A 102 -1.45 0.27 6.09
C TYR A 102 -2.47 0.47 7.22
N ALA A 103 -3.14 -0.59 7.64
CA ALA A 103 -4.10 -0.56 8.75
C ALA A 103 -3.41 -0.14 10.06
N ASN A 104 -2.28 -0.75 10.41
CA ASN A 104 -1.56 -0.43 11.63
C ASN A 104 -0.92 0.96 11.60
N ALA A 105 -0.32 1.35 10.47
CA ALA A 105 0.41 2.61 10.37
C ALA A 105 -0.51 3.84 10.24
N TYR A 106 -1.69 3.70 9.59
CA TYR A 106 -2.54 4.84 9.25
C TYR A 106 -3.96 4.76 9.85
N VAL A 107 -4.63 3.60 9.86
CA VAL A 107 -6.02 3.50 10.36
C VAL A 107 -6.07 3.56 11.90
N GLN A 108 -5.11 2.92 12.57
CA GLN A 108 -5.06 2.89 14.03
C GLN A 108 -4.66 4.24 14.64
N LYS A 109 -3.83 5.04 13.93
CA LYS A 109 -3.49 6.41 14.33
C LYS A 109 -4.69 7.36 14.21
N ASP A 110 -5.47 7.27 13.14
CA ASP A 110 -6.70 8.06 12.94
C ASP A 110 -7.74 7.77 14.02
N THR A 111 -7.96 6.49 14.33
CA THR A 111 -8.90 6.04 15.37
C THR A 111 -8.49 6.53 16.76
N THR A 112 -7.19 6.45 17.07
CA THR A 112 -6.64 6.91 18.34
C THR A 112 -6.77 8.43 18.50
N ASN A 113 -6.50 9.22 17.46
CA ASN A 113 -6.65 10.68 17.49
C ASN A 113 -8.11 11.09 17.72
N LYS A 114 -9.06 10.49 16.96
CA LYS A 114 -10.50 10.70 17.19
C LYS A 114 -10.91 10.37 18.62
N SER A 115 -10.49 9.22 19.15
CA SER A 115 -10.85 8.81 20.51
C SER A 115 -10.34 9.79 21.60
N ASN A 116 -9.16 10.36 21.41
CA ASN A 116 -8.59 11.37 22.31
C ASN A 116 -9.37 12.69 22.23
N ILE A 117 -9.76 13.13 21.03
CA ILE A 117 -10.63 14.30 20.84
C ILE A 117 -11.98 14.09 21.53
N TYR A 118 -12.64 12.94 21.35
CA TYR A 118 -13.91 12.63 22.01
C TYR A 118 -13.78 12.59 23.54
N ARG A 119 -12.68 12.02 24.07
CA ARG A 119 -12.39 12.04 25.52
C ARG A 119 -12.20 13.46 26.04
N ASN A 120 -11.40 14.26 25.34
CA ASN A 120 -11.13 15.64 25.74
C ASN A 120 -12.44 16.46 25.73
N TYR A 121 -13.25 16.35 24.68
CA TYR A 121 -14.56 17.00 24.60
C TYR A 121 -15.49 16.59 25.75
N LYS A 122 -15.54 15.30 26.10
CA LYS A 122 -16.34 14.80 27.23
C LYS A 122 -15.83 15.32 28.58
N TYR A 123 -14.51 15.44 28.75
CA TYR A 123 -13.91 16.03 29.94
C TYR A 123 -14.27 17.52 30.08
N THR A 124 -14.05 18.32 29.02
CA THR A 124 -14.36 19.76 29.03
C THR A 124 -15.84 20.03 29.28
N LYS A 125 -16.74 19.19 28.75
CA LYS A 125 -18.19 19.29 29.02
C LYS A 125 -18.54 18.99 30.49
N ASN A 126 -17.90 18.00 31.10
CA ASN A 126 -18.11 17.69 32.52
C ASN A 126 -17.60 18.80 33.44
N VAL A 127 -16.47 19.44 33.09
CA VAL A 127 -15.91 20.56 33.87
C VAL A 127 -16.80 21.80 33.79
N THR A 128 -17.28 22.16 32.59
CA THR A 128 -18.20 23.30 32.42
C THR A 128 -19.53 23.08 33.14
N CYS A 129 -20.14 21.90 33.04
CA CYS A 129 -21.38 21.59 33.77
C CYS A 129 -21.22 21.61 35.30
N LYS A 130 -20.02 21.32 35.83
CA LYS A 130 -19.75 21.36 37.27
C LYS A 130 -19.52 22.79 37.76
N SER A 131 -18.95 23.66 36.92
CA SER A 131 -18.73 25.07 37.24
C SER A 131 -20.04 25.88 37.27
N THR A 132 -21.05 25.54 36.45
CA THR A 132 -22.35 26.21 36.44
C THR A 132 -23.27 25.81 37.61
N LYS A 133 -22.95 24.73 38.34
CA LYS A 133 -23.71 24.30 39.53
C LYS A 133 -23.19 24.88 40.85
N ASN A 134 -21.98 25.46 40.84
CA ASN A 134 -21.31 26.00 42.02
C ASN A 134 -21.36 27.55 42.09
N ASN A 135 -22.08 28.20 41.18
CA ASN A 135 -22.49 29.61 41.23
C ASN A 135 -24.01 29.66 41.32
#